data_AF-A0A432WNH1-F1
#
_entry.id   AF-A0A432WNH1-F1
#
_cell.length_a   1.000
_cell.length_b   1.000
_cell.length_c   1.000
_cell.angle_alpha   90.00
_cell.angle_beta   90.00
_cell.angle_gamma   90.00
#
_symmetry.space_group_name_H-M   'P 1'
#
loop_
_entity.id
_entity.type
_entity.pdbx_description
1 polymer ?
#
loop_
_entity_poly.entity_id
_entity_poly.type
_entity_poly.pdbx_seq_one_letter_code
_entity_poly.pdbx_strand_id
1 'polypeptide(L)'
;MIKYHHLSAAMLAVFVFSGAHGSESERVIVGFQPGAKAEVLRFVERQGGRAVVDLSRESAMALEVPPQALRGLRNNPNVIYVETDQKRLLLKGEFKPNAPYGIQMVQAALGIQPRNETPSPV
;
A
#
# COMPACT_ATOMS: atom_id res chain seq x y z
N MET A 1 -58.49 -18.61 -47.08
CA MET A 1 -58.46 -17.69 -45.90
C MET A 1 -58.68 -18.57 -44.67
N ILE A 2 -57.87 -18.67 -43.62
CA ILE A 2 -56.69 -17.97 -43.06
C ILE A 2 -55.91 -19.03 -42.24
N LYS A 3 -54.57 -19.09 -42.32
CA LYS A 3 -53.73 -19.94 -41.47
C LYS A 3 -53.29 -19.14 -40.24
N TYR A 4 -53.51 -19.65 -39.02
CA TYR A 4 -53.01 -19.04 -37.79
C TYR A 4 -51.61 -19.57 -37.46
N HIS A 5 -50.60 -18.70 -37.53
CA HIS A 5 -49.26 -18.96 -37.00
C HIS A 5 -49.25 -18.61 -35.51
N HIS A 6 -48.93 -19.57 -34.64
CA HIS A 6 -48.60 -19.30 -33.24
C HIS A 6 -47.13 -18.92 -33.15
N LEU A 7 -46.84 -17.63 -33.31
CA LEU A 7 -45.56 -17.03 -32.91
C LEU A 7 -45.73 -16.48 -31.50
N SER A 8 -45.43 -17.29 -30.48
CA SER A 8 -45.28 -16.78 -29.10
C SER A 8 -43.81 -16.49 -28.85
N ALA A 9 -43.51 -15.20 -28.75
CA ALA A 9 -42.20 -14.63 -28.52
C ALA A 9 -41.64 -15.05 -27.15
N ALA A 10 -40.44 -15.63 -27.15
CA ALA A 10 -39.64 -15.81 -25.94
C ALA A 10 -39.09 -14.43 -25.53
N MET A 11 -39.70 -13.82 -24.51
CA MET A 11 -39.20 -12.59 -23.91
C MET A 11 -37.97 -12.93 -23.05
N LEU A 12 -36.78 -12.66 -23.59
CA LEU A 12 -35.50 -12.82 -22.88
C LEU A 12 -35.35 -11.66 -21.88
N ALA A 13 -35.52 -11.94 -20.59
CA ALA A 13 -35.26 -10.98 -19.52
C ALA A 13 -33.75 -10.78 -19.35
N VAL A 14 -33.22 -9.65 -19.84
CA VAL A 14 -31.83 -9.24 -19.57
C VAL A 14 -31.77 -8.65 -18.16
N PHE A 15 -31.21 -9.40 -17.21
CA PHE A 15 -30.80 -8.85 -15.91
C PHE A 15 -29.53 -8.02 -16.12
N VAL A 16 -29.67 -6.69 -16.07
CA VAL A 16 -28.52 -5.79 -15.95
C VAL A 16 -28.04 -5.87 -14.51
N PHE A 17 -26.98 -6.64 -14.26
CA PHE A 17 -26.28 -6.61 -12.98
C PHE A 17 -25.47 -5.32 -12.92
N SER A 18 -26.05 -4.27 -12.33
CA SER A 18 -25.29 -3.08 -11.94
C SER A 18 -24.38 -3.46 -10.78
N GLY A 19 -23.17 -3.93 -11.09
CA GLY A 19 -22.11 -4.11 -10.11
C GLY A 19 -21.77 -2.77 -9.47
N ALA A 20 -22.33 -2.51 -8.28
CA ALA A 20 -21.88 -1.43 -7.43
C ALA A 20 -20.49 -1.79 -6.88
N HIS A 21 -19.45 -1.56 -7.68
CA HIS A 21 -18.09 -1.43 -7.18
C HIS A 21 -18.04 -0.12 -6.39
N GLY A 22 -18.38 -0.17 -5.10
CA GLY A 22 -18.00 0.89 -4.17
C GLY A 22 -16.50 1.10 -4.33
N SER A 23 -16.14 2.29 -4.83
CA SER A 23 -14.76 2.61 -5.20
C SER A 23 -13.96 2.86 -3.92
N GLU A 24 -13.56 1.78 -3.24
CA GLU A 24 -12.79 1.87 -2.00
C GLU A 24 -11.48 2.61 -2.28
N SER A 25 -11.09 3.49 -1.35
CA SER A 25 -9.86 4.28 -1.50
C SER A 25 -8.65 3.35 -1.36
N GLU A 26 -7.66 3.51 -2.22
CA GLU A 26 -6.39 2.76 -2.17
C GLU A 26 -5.31 3.61 -1.49
N ARG A 27 -4.41 2.98 -0.74
CA ARG A 27 -3.21 3.64 -0.24
C ARG A 27 -2.08 3.49 -1.25
N VAL A 28 -1.53 4.62 -1.70
CA VAL A 28 -0.45 4.67 -2.69
C VAL A 28 0.69 5.53 -2.19
N ILE A 29 1.90 5.26 -2.68
CA ILE A 29 3.05 6.16 -2.55
C ILE A 29 3.20 6.91 -3.87
N VAL A 30 3.27 8.23 -3.79
CA VAL A 30 3.43 9.13 -4.94
C VAL A 30 4.77 9.83 -4.84
N GLY A 31 5.62 9.61 -5.84
CA GLY A 31 6.80 10.44 -6.06
C GLY A 31 6.43 11.67 -6.87
N PHE A 32 6.94 12.84 -6.49
CA PHE A 32 6.63 14.12 -7.12
C PHE A 32 7.89 14.88 -7.54
N GLN A 33 7.73 15.76 -8.53
CA GLN A 33 8.78 16.67 -8.97
C GLN A 33 9.23 17.57 -7.80
N PRO A 34 10.53 17.96 -7.73
CA PRO A 34 11.01 18.86 -6.68
C PRO A 34 10.15 20.12 -6.56
N GLY A 35 9.72 20.45 -5.33
CA GLY A 35 8.86 21.60 -5.04
C GLY A 35 7.36 21.41 -5.31
N ALA A 36 6.94 20.32 -5.97
CA ALA A 36 5.55 20.13 -6.36
C ALA A 36 4.64 19.48 -5.30
N LYS A 37 5.19 19.14 -4.13
CA LYS A 37 4.49 18.48 -3.01
C LYS A 37 3.11 19.08 -2.73
N ALA A 38 3.05 20.41 -2.53
CA ALA A 38 1.82 21.09 -2.14
C ALA A 38 0.75 21.06 -3.24
N GLU A 39 1.16 21.11 -4.51
CA GLU A 39 0.24 21.08 -5.64
C GLU A 39 -0.36 19.68 -5.83
N VAL A 40 0.47 18.64 -5.73
CA VAL A 40 0.06 17.23 -5.78
C VAL A 40 -0.93 16.92 -4.65
N LEU A 41 -0.63 17.36 -3.43
CA LEU A 41 -1.53 17.16 -2.29
C LEU A 41 -2.88 17.87 -2.49
N ARG A 42 -2.86 19.15 -2.88
CA ARG A 42 -4.09 19.92 -3.18
C ARG A 42 -4.92 19.27 -4.28
N PHE A 43 -4.28 18.72 -5.30
CA PHE A 43 -4.97 17.97 -6.35
C PHE A 43 -5.75 16.80 -5.77
N VAL A 44 -5.12 16.01 -4.89
CA VAL A 44 -5.74 14.82 -4.27
C VAL A 44 -6.84 15.19 -3.28
N GLU A 45 -6.63 16.21 -2.45
CA GLU A 45 -7.63 16.69 -1.48
C GLU A 45 -8.91 17.16 -2.18
N ARG A 46 -8.79 17.88 -3.31
CA ARG A 46 -9.95 18.29 -4.13
C ARG A 46 -10.74 17.12 -4.72
N GLN A 47 -10.15 15.93 -4.78
CA GLN A 47 -10.80 14.71 -5.28
C GLN A 47 -11.20 13.77 -4.13
N GLY A 48 -11.17 14.25 -2.88
CA GLY A 48 -11.60 13.51 -1.69
C GLY A 48 -10.55 12.54 -1.13
N GLY A 49 -9.30 12.64 -1.57
CA GLY A 49 -8.18 11.90 -0.95
C GLY A 49 -7.51 12.68 0.18
N ARG A 50 -6.53 12.06 0.83
CA ARG A 50 -5.78 12.67 1.95
C ARG A 50 -4.35 12.14 2.07
N ALA A 51 -3.48 12.93 2.67
CA ALA A 51 -2.16 12.48 3.08
C ALA A 51 -2.22 11.54 4.29
N VAL A 52 -1.38 10.51 4.27
CA VAL A 52 -1.20 9.55 5.37
C VAL A 52 0.19 9.68 5.97
N VAL A 53 1.23 9.74 5.13
CA VAL A 53 2.64 9.84 5.57
C VAL A 53 3.39 10.83 4.69
N ASP A 54 4.17 11.69 5.33
CA ASP A 54 5.11 12.57 4.65
C ASP A 54 6.45 11.86 4.41
N LEU A 55 6.86 11.74 3.15
CA LEU A 55 8.14 11.15 2.74
C LEU A 55 8.97 12.17 1.96
N SER A 56 8.87 13.47 2.30
CA SER A 56 9.51 14.57 1.56
C SER A 56 11.02 14.44 1.41
N ARG A 57 11.70 13.69 2.28
CA ARG A 57 13.13 13.37 2.13
C ARG A 57 13.44 12.64 0.82
N GLU A 58 12.49 11.87 0.33
CA GLU A 58 12.57 11.10 -0.92
C GLU A 58 11.75 11.75 -2.06
N SER A 59 11.32 13.00 -1.89
CA SER A 59 10.35 13.65 -2.79
C SER A 59 9.08 12.82 -3.02
N ALA A 60 8.57 12.20 -1.94
CA ALA A 60 7.38 11.35 -2.00
C ALA A 60 6.39 11.62 -0.87
N MET A 61 5.18 11.06 -0.97
CA MET A 61 4.19 11.01 0.10
C MET A 61 3.28 9.78 -0.04
N ALA A 62 2.82 9.22 1.08
CA ALA A 62 1.79 8.20 1.07
C ALA A 62 0.40 8.86 1.18
N LEU A 63 -0.51 8.47 0.30
CA LEU A 63 -1.86 9.04 0.16
C LEU A 63 -2.92 7.95 0.21
N GLU A 64 -4.06 8.25 0.82
CA GLU A 64 -5.31 7.52 0.56
C GLU A 64 -6.05 8.24 -0.56
N VAL A 65 -6.34 7.53 -1.65
CA VAL A 65 -6.87 8.09 -2.89
C VAL A 65 -8.09 7.34 -3.38
N PRO A 66 -9.20 8.05 -3.65
CA PRO A 66 -10.32 7.48 -4.40
C PRO A 66 -9.90 7.14 -5.84
N PRO A 67 -10.55 6.15 -6.50
CA PRO A 67 -10.17 5.73 -7.85
C PRO A 67 -10.19 6.83 -8.93
N GLN A 68 -11.00 7.88 -8.75
CA GLN A 68 -10.96 9.06 -9.63
C GLN A 68 -9.66 9.84 -9.49
N ALA A 69 -9.20 10.08 -8.26
CA ALA A 69 -7.94 10.78 -7.98
C ALA A 69 -6.73 10.00 -8.50
N LEU A 70 -6.76 8.66 -8.41
CA LEU A 70 -5.69 7.79 -8.86
C LEU A 70 -5.39 7.94 -10.35
N ARG A 71 -6.44 8.02 -11.19
CA ARG A 71 -6.27 8.25 -12.63
C ARG A 71 -5.64 9.61 -12.94
N GLY A 72 -6.06 10.64 -12.21
CA GLY A 72 -5.49 11.98 -12.40
C GLY A 72 -4.04 12.08 -11.93
N LEU A 73 -3.68 11.42 -10.82
CA LEU A 73 -2.29 11.34 -10.36
C LEU A 73 -1.35 10.73 -11.40
N ARG A 74 -1.76 9.63 -12.06
CA ARG A 74 -0.97 8.97 -13.11
C ARG A 74 -0.72 9.84 -14.34
N ASN A 75 -1.55 10.86 -14.55
CA ASN A 75 -1.45 11.78 -15.68
C ASN A 75 -0.97 13.18 -15.26
N ASN A 76 -0.64 13.39 -13.98
CA ASN A 76 -0.27 14.69 -13.46
C ASN A 76 1.20 14.99 -13.78
N PRO A 77 1.55 16.12 -14.42
CA PRO A 77 2.93 16.44 -14.80
C PRO A 77 3.88 16.63 -13.60
N ASN A 78 3.32 16.89 -12.42
CA ASN A 78 4.08 17.01 -11.17
C ASN A 78 4.35 15.66 -10.50
N VAL A 79 3.84 14.56 -11.03
CA VAL A 79 4.01 13.20 -10.50
C VAL A 79 5.02 12.43 -11.33
N ILE A 80 6.00 11.82 -10.68
CA ILE A 80 7.03 10.99 -11.31
C ILE A 80 6.57 9.54 -11.37
N TYR A 81 5.99 9.04 -10.27
CA TYR A 81 5.47 7.68 -10.19
C TYR A 81 4.32 7.60 -9.18
N VAL A 82 3.49 6.57 -9.36
CA VAL A 82 2.46 6.16 -8.40
C VAL A 82 2.59 4.65 -8.21
N GLU A 83 2.89 4.22 -6.99
CA GLU A 83 3.00 2.81 -6.64
C GLU A 83 2.02 2.42 -5.53
N THR A 84 1.58 1.17 -5.52
CA THR A 84 0.72 0.65 -4.45
C THR A 84 1.49 0.52 -3.15
N ASP A 85 0.94 1.03 -2.05
CA ASP A 85 1.49 0.86 -0.70
C ASP A 85 1.07 -0.50 -0.12
N GLN A 86 1.85 -1.52 -0.47
CA GLN A 86 1.59 -2.91 -0.08
C GLN A 86 1.73 -3.10 1.44
N LYS A 87 0.71 -3.69 2.06
CA LYS A 87 0.76 -4.07 3.48
C LYS A 87 1.87 -5.09 3.72
N ARG A 88 2.73 -4.81 4.71
CA ARG A 88 3.74 -5.75 5.21
C ARG A 88 3.21 -6.43 6.48
N LEU A 89 3.40 -7.75 6.57
CA LEU A 89 3.02 -8.54 7.74
C LEU A 89 4.26 -9.08 8.43
N LEU A 90 4.17 -9.28 9.74
CA LEU A 90 5.24 -9.93 10.48
C LEU A 90 5.46 -11.34 9.93
N LEU A 91 6.68 -11.60 9.48
CA LEU A 91 7.17 -12.95 9.28
C LEU A 91 7.35 -13.56 10.68
N LYS A 92 6.31 -14.24 11.19
CA LYS A 92 6.43 -14.98 12.45
C LYS A 92 7.39 -16.15 12.25
N GLY A 93 8.59 -16.04 12.81
CA GLY A 93 9.43 -17.17 13.16
C GLY A 93 9.09 -17.67 14.57
N GLU A 94 9.22 -18.97 14.82
CA GLU A 94 9.12 -19.55 16.16
C GLU A 94 10.15 -18.90 17.10
N PHE A 95 9.73 -17.93 17.91
CA PHE A 95 10.54 -17.45 19.01
C PHE A 95 10.59 -18.55 20.07
N LYS A 96 11.73 -19.25 20.17
CA LYS A 96 12.04 -20.16 21.29
C LYS A 96 12.84 -19.36 22.32
N PRO A 97 12.27 -19.08 23.50
CA PRO A 97 13.01 -18.46 24.59
C PRO A 97 14.28 -19.26 24.89
N ASN A 98 15.40 -18.57 25.10
CA ASN A 98 16.69 -19.12 25.54
C ASN A 98 17.48 -19.98 24.53
N ALA A 99 17.06 -20.08 23.26
CA ALA A 99 17.85 -20.77 22.24
C ALA A 99 17.74 -20.15 20.83
N PRO A 100 18.12 -18.87 20.63
CA PRO A 100 18.26 -18.34 19.28
C PRO A 100 19.46 -19.00 18.60
N TYR A 101 19.19 -20.08 17.87
CA TYR A 101 20.20 -20.91 17.17
C TYR A 101 21.20 -20.07 16.34
N GLY A 102 20.74 -18.97 15.74
CA GLY A 102 21.56 -18.06 14.94
C GLY A 102 22.74 -17.42 15.67
N ILE A 103 22.65 -17.16 16.98
CA ILE A 103 23.75 -16.52 17.74
C ILE A 103 25.00 -17.40 17.76
N GLN A 104 24.82 -18.71 17.92
CA GLN A 104 25.93 -19.67 17.86
C GLN A 104 26.45 -19.83 16.43
N MET A 105 25.55 -19.88 15.44
CA MET A 105 25.94 -20.05 14.03
C MET A 105 26.80 -18.90 13.50
N VAL A 106 26.52 -17.65 13.89
CA VAL A 106 27.30 -16.47 13.46
C VAL A 106 28.41 -16.10 14.45
N GLN A 107 28.63 -16.93 15.48
CA GLN A 107 29.69 -16.74 16.48
C GLN A 107 29.68 -15.36 17.15
N ALA A 108 28.51 -14.72 17.26
CA ALA A 108 28.38 -13.36 17.78
C ALA A 108 28.90 -13.20 19.22
N ALA A 109 28.96 -14.29 19.98
CA ALA A 109 29.48 -14.29 21.36
C ALA A 109 31.01 -14.28 21.47
N LEU A 110 31.77 -14.55 20.39
CA LEU A 110 33.24 -14.66 20.45
C LEU A 110 33.97 -13.32 20.71
N GLY A 111 33.28 -12.18 20.53
CA GLY A 111 33.86 -10.84 20.78
C GLY A 111 33.65 -10.30 22.20
N ILE A 112 32.92 -11.00 23.06
CA ILE A 112 32.63 -10.55 24.42
C ILE A 112 33.70 -11.14 25.36
N GLN A 113 34.85 -10.47 25.48
CA GLN A 113 35.75 -10.76 26.58
C GLN A 113 35.12 -10.26 27.89
N PRO A 114 35.06 -11.08 28.95
CA PRO A 114 34.69 -10.57 30.27
C PRO A 114 35.68 -9.46 30.63
N ARG A 115 35.16 -8.29 30.99
CA ARG A 115 35.98 -7.23 31.55
C ARG A 115 36.50 -7.76 32.89
N ASN A 116 37.76 -8.18 32.93
CA ASN A 116 38.44 -8.62 34.14
C ASN A 116 38.66 -7.41 35.04
N GLU A 117 37.61 -6.92 35.70
CA GLU A 117 37.73 -5.95 36.78
C GLU A 117 38.36 -6.67 37.97
N THR A 118 39.67 -6.57 38.08
CA THR A 118 40.38 -7.00 39.29
C THR A 118 40.07 -5.94 40.36
N PRO A 119 39.32 -6.24 41.44
CA PRO A 119 39.09 -5.23 42.47
C PRO A 119 40.43 -4.86 43.09
N SER A 120 40.74 -3.56 43.11
CA SER A 120 41.93 -3.04 43.80
C SER A 120 41.83 -3.41 45.28
N PRO A 121 42.92 -3.93 45.89
CA PRO A 121 42.94 -4.16 47.32
C PRO A 121 42.85 -2.82 48.04
N VAL A 122 41.83 -2.68 48.89
CA VAL A 122 41.66 -1.59 49.87
C VAL A 122 42.66 -1.73 51.01
#